data_AF-A0A9P7XXR1-F1
#
_entry.id   AF-A0A9P7XXR1-F1
#
_cell.length_a   1.000
_cell.length_b   1.000
_cell.length_c   1.000
_cell.angle_alpha   90.00
_cell.angle_beta   90.00
_cell.angle_gamma   90.00
#
_symmetry.space_group_name_H-M   'P 1'
#
loop_
_entity.id
_entity.type
_entity.pdbx_description
1 polymer ?
#
loop_
_entity_poly.entity_id
_entity_poly.type
_entity_poly.pdbx_seq_one_letter_code
_entity_poly.pdbx_strand_id
1 'polypeptide(L)'
;MKGPLIGDGRESATLGDIYPGAIGQAETLGRIVKLKELSIVEAAHRFPEWGRLTVGEQEQDWRSGIVIKNADGAQFGDVCIYRERADDNDDNILCALQAKKLESLLSAATIQSEHNKNTRTIENIPHGSILEQEGIKQARAITVLITTADMSDDALRKLESSFPDDCLLIYRRTFNKFFGNAFSVPMALAVSKDLNWNITTQETLKKKHRLGDKEADQVLKNMPYRSE
;
A
#
# COMPACT_ATOMS: atom_id res chain seq x y z
N MET A 1 0.74 3.73 21.75
CA MET A 1 1.10 3.94 20.33
C MET A 1 2.60 3.85 20.23
N LYS A 2 3.16 3.10 19.27
CA LYS A 2 4.57 3.28 18.91
C LYS A 2 4.67 4.62 18.16
N GLY A 3 5.66 5.45 18.48
CA GLY A 3 5.87 6.76 17.86
C GLY A 3 6.26 6.67 16.38
N PRO A 4 6.29 7.80 15.65
CA PRO A 4 6.82 7.82 14.29
C PRO A 4 8.29 7.41 14.29
N LEU A 5 8.69 6.48 13.39
CA LEU A 5 10.04 5.90 13.37
C LEU A 5 11.16 6.96 13.30
N ILE A 6 10.95 8.04 12.54
CA ILE A 6 11.87 9.17 12.43
C ILE A 6 11.87 10.01 13.72
N GLY A 7 10.72 10.18 14.37
CA GLY A 7 10.62 10.90 15.64
C GLY A 7 11.33 10.19 16.80
N ASP A 8 11.59 8.89 16.66
CA ASP A 8 12.39 8.08 17.59
C ASP A 8 13.91 8.16 17.27
N GLY A 9 14.34 9.00 16.32
CA GLY A 9 15.74 9.19 15.94
C GLY A 9 16.33 8.09 15.06
N ARG A 10 15.50 7.23 14.46
CA ARG A 10 15.97 6.17 13.55
C ARG A 10 16.24 6.73 12.16
N GLU A 11 17.36 6.32 11.57
CA GLU A 11 17.74 6.68 10.19
C GLU A 11 17.35 5.60 9.16
N SER A 12 17.02 4.40 9.63
CA SER A 12 16.62 3.27 8.78
C SER A 12 15.63 2.36 9.48
N ALA A 13 14.91 1.57 8.70
CA ALA A 13 13.97 0.57 9.19
C ALA A 13 13.78 -0.56 8.18
N THR A 14 13.32 -1.72 8.65
CA THR A 14 12.91 -2.81 7.77
C THR A 14 11.59 -2.48 7.07
N LEU A 15 11.29 -3.10 5.92
CA LEU A 15 9.96 -2.99 5.33
C LEU A 15 8.86 -3.50 6.28
N GLY A 16 9.14 -4.51 7.12
CA GLY A 16 8.21 -4.97 8.14
C GLY A 16 7.91 -3.94 9.23
N ASP A 17 8.87 -3.08 9.57
CA ASP A 17 8.66 -1.95 10.48
C ASP A 17 7.84 -0.83 9.84
N ILE A 18 8.04 -0.58 8.53
CA ILE A 18 7.32 0.46 7.75
C ILE A 18 5.88 0.03 7.44
N TYR A 19 5.66 -1.27 7.22
CA TYR A 19 4.34 -1.86 6.96
C TYR A 19 3.92 -2.81 8.10
N PRO A 20 3.68 -2.28 9.32
CA PRO A 20 3.46 -3.12 10.48
C PRO A 20 2.22 -4.00 10.33
N GLY A 21 2.43 -5.32 10.50
CA GLY A 21 1.38 -6.32 10.36
C GLY A 21 1.15 -6.82 8.93
N ALA A 22 1.91 -6.36 7.94
CA ALA A 22 1.87 -6.95 6.61
C ALA A 22 2.32 -8.42 6.63
N ILE A 23 1.70 -9.23 5.77
CA ILE A 23 2.17 -10.56 5.42
C ILE A 23 3.11 -10.42 4.22
N GLY A 24 4.24 -11.13 4.25
CA GLY A 24 5.23 -11.16 3.18
C GLY A 24 6.29 -12.20 3.48
N GLN A 25 7.12 -12.49 2.48
CA GLN A 25 8.31 -13.32 2.69
C GLN A 25 9.27 -12.65 3.67
N ALA A 26 9.97 -13.46 4.48
CA ALA A 26 10.88 -12.97 5.51
C ALA A 26 12.01 -12.11 4.91
N GLU A 27 12.51 -12.51 3.73
CA GLU A 27 13.50 -11.74 2.99
C GLU A 27 12.96 -10.34 2.62
N THR A 28 11.80 -10.28 1.97
CA THR A 28 11.16 -9.00 1.60
C THR A 28 10.89 -8.10 2.79
N LEU A 29 10.31 -8.65 3.87
CA LEU A 29 10.03 -7.88 5.09
C LEU A 29 11.31 -7.40 5.78
N GLY A 30 12.39 -8.16 5.68
CA GLY A 30 13.69 -7.87 6.29
C GLY A 30 14.52 -6.81 5.58
N ARG A 31 14.17 -6.42 4.34
CA ARG A 31 14.89 -5.40 3.57
C ARG A 31 14.95 -4.07 4.31
N ILE A 32 16.16 -3.51 4.46
CA ILE A 32 16.40 -2.30 5.25
C ILE A 32 16.49 -1.09 4.33
N VAL A 33 15.66 -0.09 4.59
CA VAL A 33 15.62 1.16 3.82
C VAL A 33 15.88 2.37 4.70
N LYS A 34 16.44 3.43 4.11
CA LYS A 34 16.60 4.71 4.78
C LYS A 34 15.24 5.34 5.05
N LEU A 35 15.10 5.87 6.24
CA LEU A 35 13.97 6.70 6.61
C LEU A 35 14.24 8.13 6.14
N LYS A 36 13.27 8.69 5.45
CA LYS A 36 13.27 10.10 5.03
C LYS A 36 11.93 10.71 5.40
N GLU A 37 11.95 11.99 5.73
CA GLU A 37 10.71 12.77 5.78
C GLU A 37 10.04 12.71 4.40
N LEU A 38 8.74 12.44 4.40
CA LEU A 38 7.99 12.24 3.18
C LEU A 38 7.02 13.40 2.94
N SER A 39 7.02 13.92 1.72
CA SER A 39 5.97 14.82 1.24
C SER A 39 5.05 14.07 0.29
N ILE A 40 3.77 14.42 0.27
CA ILE A 40 2.77 13.82 -0.63
C ILE A 40 2.60 14.74 -1.83
N VAL A 41 2.60 14.16 -3.03
CA VAL A 41 2.27 14.87 -4.28
C VAL A 41 1.24 14.10 -5.08
N GLU A 42 0.47 14.82 -5.90
CA GLU A 42 -0.44 14.22 -6.88
C GLU A 42 0.19 14.31 -8.28
N ALA A 43 0.41 13.17 -8.92
CA ALA A 43 1.00 13.12 -10.24
C ALA A 43 0.02 13.69 -11.29
N ALA A 44 0.51 14.55 -12.19
CA ALA A 44 -0.30 15.11 -13.27
C ALA A 44 -0.69 14.06 -14.34
N HIS A 45 0.03 12.94 -14.38
CA HIS A 45 -0.18 11.85 -15.32
C HIS A 45 0.19 10.50 -14.67
N ARG A 46 -0.05 9.41 -15.39
CA ARG A 46 0.24 8.05 -14.92
C ARG A 46 1.75 7.81 -14.88
N PHE A 47 2.31 7.76 -13.68
CA PHE A 47 3.72 7.49 -13.44
C PHE A 47 3.94 5.99 -13.14
N PRO A 48 5.01 5.34 -13.63
CA PRO A 48 6.07 5.85 -14.51
C PRO A 48 5.78 5.69 -16.01
N GLU A 49 4.52 5.52 -16.41
CA GLU A 49 4.17 5.16 -17.79
C GLU A 49 4.43 6.27 -18.82
N TRP A 50 4.15 7.53 -18.46
CA TRP A 50 4.06 8.63 -19.43
C TRP A 50 5.23 9.62 -19.40
N GLY A 51 6.27 9.33 -18.61
CA GLY A 51 7.48 10.15 -18.52
C GLY A 51 7.83 10.56 -17.09
N ARG A 52 8.60 11.63 -16.98
CA ARG A 52 9.06 12.18 -15.69
C ARG A 52 7.89 12.48 -14.78
N LEU A 53 8.08 12.30 -13.47
CA LEU A 53 7.09 12.73 -12.50
C LEU A 53 6.89 14.26 -12.58
N THR A 54 5.64 14.69 -12.80
CA THR A 54 5.27 16.11 -12.74
C THR A 54 4.09 16.34 -11.80
N VAL A 55 4.08 17.51 -11.16
CA VAL A 55 2.97 18.05 -10.36
C VAL A 55 2.54 19.35 -11.03
N GLY A 56 1.35 19.32 -11.65
CA GLY A 56 1.01 20.32 -12.67
C GLY A 56 2.04 20.30 -13.80
N GLU A 57 2.69 21.43 -14.05
CA GLU A 57 3.74 21.58 -15.07
C GLU A 57 5.16 21.44 -14.51
N GLN A 58 5.33 21.26 -13.20
CA GLN A 58 6.65 21.22 -12.56
C GLN A 58 7.16 19.78 -12.43
N GLU A 59 8.35 19.52 -12.95
CA GLU A 59 9.06 18.25 -12.75
C GLU A 59 9.48 18.07 -11.28
N GLN A 60 9.39 16.84 -10.80
CA GLN A 60 9.80 16.44 -9.46
C GLN A 60 10.80 15.27 -9.54
N ASP A 61 11.78 15.24 -8.63
CA ASP A 61 12.62 14.06 -8.46
C ASP A 61 11.88 13.01 -7.63
N TRP A 62 11.42 11.95 -8.30
CA TRP A 62 10.70 10.84 -7.68
C TRP A 62 11.53 10.07 -6.63
N ARG A 63 12.84 10.29 -6.56
CA ARG A 63 13.75 9.68 -5.57
C ARG A 63 13.91 10.50 -4.28
N SER A 64 13.38 11.73 -4.25
CA SER A 64 13.66 12.72 -3.20
C SER A 64 12.88 12.56 -1.89
N GLY A 65 12.28 11.38 -1.64
CA GLY A 65 11.44 11.16 -0.45
C GLY A 65 10.02 11.67 -0.65
N ILE A 66 9.42 11.37 -1.80
CA ILE A 66 8.06 11.76 -2.15
C ILE A 66 7.15 10.53 -2.15
N VAL A 67 5.94 10.70 -1.64
CA VAL A 67 4.81 9.79 -1.82
C VAL A 67 4.00 10.29 -3.00
N ILE A 68 4.01 9.53 -4.09
CA ILE A 68 3.35 9.87 -5.33
C ILE A 68 1.97 9.24 -5.32
N LYS A 69 0.92 10.06 -5.20
CA LYS A 69 -0.45 9.63 -5.51
C LYS A 69 -0.61 9.64 -7.03
N ASN A 70 -0.84 8.46 -7.60
CA ASN A 70 -0.84 8.28 -9.04
C ASN A 70 -2.15 8.79 -9.67
N ALA A 71 -2.10 9.10 -10.96
CA ALA A 71 -3.30 9.45 -11.72
C ALA A 71 -4.19 8.22 -11.95
N ASP A 72 -5.50 8.44 -12.05
CA ASP A 72 -6.47 7.36 -12.27
C ASP A 72 -6.11 6.51 -13.51
N GLY A 73 -6.25 5.19 -13.36
CA GLY A 73 -5.94 4.24 -14.42
C GLY A 73 -4.45 3.92 -14.61
N ALA A 74 -3.59 4.39 -13.71
CA ALA A 74 -2.20 3.94 -13.65
C ALA A 74 -2.10 2.43 -13.46
N GLN A 75 -1.15 1.83 -14.17
CA GLN A 75 -0.82 0.40 -14.10
C GLN A 75 0.15 0.10 -12.96
N PHE A 76 0.98 1.06 -12.57
CA PHE A 76 1.96 0.92 -11.48
C PHE A 76 1.49 1.61 -10.21
N GLY A 77 0.86 0.85 -9.31
CA GLY A 77 0.43 1.40 -8.01
C GLY A 77 -0.67 2.47 -8.09
N ASP A 78 -1.51 2.54 -7.07
CA ASP A 78 -2.31 3.75 -6.82
C ASP A 78 -1.44 4.81 -6.12
N VAL A 79 -0.49 4.35 -5.30
CA VAL A 79 0.53 5.17 -4.66
C VAL A 79 1.91 4.56 -4.91
N CYS A 80 2.89 5.40 -5.23
CA CYS A 80 4.26 4.99 -5.49
C CYS A 80 5.22 5.70 -4.51
N ILE A 81 6.20 4.97 -3.98
CA ILE A 81 7.21 5.50 -3.05
C ILE A 81 8.57 4.90 -3.36
N TYR A 82 9.56 5.74 -3.64
CA TYR A 82 10.95 5.32 -3.72
C TYR A 82 11.60 5.28 -2.33
N ARG A 83 12.37 4.22 -2.09
CA ARG A 83 13.10 3.98 -0.84
C ARG A 83 14.54 3.65 -1.17
N GLU A 84 15.46 4.47 -0.69
CA GLU A 84 16.89 4.13 -0.75
C GLU A 84 17.19 2.99 0.21
N ARG A 85 18.02 2.05 -0.22
CA ARG A 85 18.56 1.01 0.66
C ARG A 85 19.45 1.62 1.75
N ALA A 86 19.53 0.94 2.90
CA ALA A 86 20.42 1.31 3.99
C ALA A 86 21.57 0.31 4.21
N ASP A 87 21.62 -0.78 3.46
CA ASP A 87 22.66 -1.81 3.52
C ASP A 87 23.42 -1.97 2.19
N ASP A 88 24.50 -2.75 2.21
CA ASP A 88 25.47 -2.86 1.11
C ASP A 88 25.10 -3.91 0.03
N ASN A 89 24.05 -4.72 0.25
CA ASN A 89 23.80 -5.96 -0.51
C ASN A 89 22.55 -5.99 -1.40
N ASP A 90 21.74 -4.93 -1.46
CA ASP A 90 20.42 -4.99 -2.13
C ASP A 90 20.14 -3.83 -3.10
N ASP A 91 19.12 -3.91 -3.95
CA ASP A 91 18.72 -2.80 -4.82
C ASP A 91 17.88 -1.74 -4.08
N ASN A 92 17.89 -0.49 -4.56
CA ASN A 92 16.91 0.50 -4.09
C ASN A 92 15.49 0.02 -4.41
N ILE A 93 14.50 0.47 -3.66
CA ILE A 93 13.15 -0.09 -3.73
C ILE A 93 12.16 0.93 -4.29
N LEU A 94 11.32 0.49 -5.22
CA LEU A 94 10.13 1.23 -5.67
C LEU A 94 8.87 0.50 -5.20
N CYS A 95 8.24 1.03 -4.14
CA CYS A 95 7.02 0.47 -3.59
C CYS A 95 5.80 0.92 -4.41
N ALA A 96 5.00 -0.03 -4.90
CA ALA A 96 3.69 0.20 -5.51
C ALA A 96 2.59 -0.23 -4.54
N LEU A 97 1.92 0.73 -3.92
CA LEU A 97 0.78 0.51 -3.02
C LEU A 97 -0.51 0.50 -3.82
N GLN A 98 -1.34 -0.52 -3.64
CA GLN A 98 -2.60 -0.67 -4.37
C GLN A 98 -3.74 -1.09 -3.44
N ALA A 99 -4.87 -0.37 -3.52
CA ALA A 99 -6.09 -0.72 -2.82
C ALA A 99 -6.95 -1.63 -3.69
N LYS A 100 -7.25 -2.84 -3.21
CA LYS A 100 -8.07 -3.82 -3.94
C LYS A 100 -9.35 -4.15 -3.18
N LYS A 101 -10.50 -3.85 -3.80
CA LYS A 101 -11.81 -4.42 -3.43
C LYS A 101 -11.89 -5.83 -3.98
N LEU A 102 -12.14 -6.86 -3.17
CA LEU A 102 -12.63 -8.14 -3.69
C LEU A 102 -13.20 -9.06 -2.62
N GLU A 103 -14.25 -9.77 -3.02
CA GLU A 103 -14.93 -10.85 -2.28
C GLU A 103 -14.34 -12.25 -2.58
N SER A 104 -13.21 -12.33 -3.32
CA SER A 104 -12.50 -13.60 -3.59
C SER A 104 -10.99 -13.46 -3.88
N LEU A 105 -10.32 -12.40 -3.40
CA LEU A 105 -8.86 -12.40 -3.26
C LEU A 105 -8.54 -13.01 -1.90
N LEU A 106 -7.61 -13.96 -1.77
CA LEU A 106 -6.18 -13.67 -1.72
C LEU A 106 -5.42 -14.99 -1.94
N SER A 107 -5.38 -15.45 -3.20
CA SER A 107 -4.46 -16.53 -3.57
C SER A 107 -3.10 -15.93 -3.92
N ALA A 108 -2.03 -16.67 -3.66
CA ALA A 108 -0.68 -16.30 -4.08
C ALA A 108 -0.62 -15.95 -5.58
N ALA A 109 -1.34 -16.68 -6.42
CA ALA A 109 -1.38 -16.45 -7.86
C ALA A 109 -1.94 -15.06 -8.23
N THR A 110 -2.96 -14.58 -7.50
CA THR A 110 -3.51 -13.25 -7.78
C THR A 110 -2.61 -12.14 -7.29
N ILE A 111 -1.96 -12.32 -6.14
CA ILE A 111 -0.94 -11.38 -5.64
C ILE A 111 0.22 -11.28 -6.64
N GLN A 112 0.72 -12.43 -7.11
CA GLN A 112 1.77 -12.49 -8.13
C GLN A 112 1.35 -11.81 -9.43
N SER A 113 0.09 -11.97 -9.85
CA SER A 113 -0.43 -11.33 -11.06
C SER A 113 -0.39 -9.80 -10.96
N GLU A 114 -0.77 -9.23 -9.82
CA GLU A 114 -0.68 -7.78 -9.58
C GLU A 114 0.76 -7.31 -9.54
N HIS A 115 1.65 -8.06 -8.89
CA HIS A 115 3.08 -7.76 -8.90
C HIS A 115 3.66 -7.79 -10.33
N ASN A 116 3.32 -8.80 -11.12
CA ASN A 116 3.78 -8.90 -12.52
C ASN A 116 3.31 -7.73 -13.38
N LYS A 117 2.13 -7.14 -13.10
CA LYS A 117 1.69 -5.92 -13.79
C LYS A 117 2.60 -4.74 -13.44
N ASN A 118 2.91 -4.56 -12.16
CA ASN A 118 3.81 -3.50 -11.71
C ASN A 118 5.21 -3.66 -12.33
N THR A 119 5.77 -4.87 -12.29
CA THR A 119 7.10 -5.15 -12.87
C THR A 119 7.11 -4.92 -14.38
N ARG A 120 6.09 -5.39 -15.11
CA ARG A 120 5.96 -5.14 -16.55
C ARG A 120 5.88 -3.66 -16.88
N THR A 121 5.23 -2.85 -16.05
CA THR A 121 5.18 -1.39 -16.26
C THR A 121 6.58 -0.79 -16.23
N ILE A 122 7.46 -1.23 -15.31
CA ILE A 122 8.86 -0.79 -15.27
C ILE A 122 9.67 -1.34 -16.46
N GLU A 123 9.50 -2.63 -16.78
CA GLU A 123 10.20 -3.28 -17.91
C GLU A 123 9.89 -2.60 -19.24
N ASN A 124 8.62 -2.21 -19.45
CA ASN A 124 8.13 -1.57 -20.67
C ASN A 124 8.56 -0.10 -20.81
N ILE A 125 9.22 0.48 -19.82
CA ILE A 125 9.75 1.85 -19.93
C ILE A 125 10.71 1.90 -21.13
N PRO A 126 10.53 2.82 -22.10
CA PRO A 126 11.30 2.83 -23.33
C PRO A 126 12.80 2.94 -23.09
N HIS A 127 13.57 2.20 -23.88
CA HIS A 127 15.03 2.29 -23.84
C HIS A 127 15.50 3.70 -24.25
N GLY A 128 16.48 4.25 -23.53
CA GLY A 128 16.97 5.61 -23.72
C GLY A 128 16.05 6.70 -23.18
N SER A 129 14.88 6.36 -22.62
CA SER A 129 14.02 7.34 -21.95
C SER A 129 14.69 7.94 -20.73
N ILE A 130 14.24 9.13 -20.35
CA ILE A 130 14.84 9.85 -19.22
C ILE A 130 14.68 9.06 -17.91
N LEU A 131 13.55 8.40 -17.71
CA LEU A 131 13.32 7.55 -16.53
C LEU A 131 14.29 6.36 -16.46
N GLU A 132 14.61 5.74 -17.61
CA GLU A 132 15.61 4.67 -17.63
C GLU A 132 17.00 5.20 -17.25
N GLN A 133 17.37 6.38 -17.76
CA GLN A 133 18.63 7.06 -17.42
C GLN A 133 18.69 7.49 -15.95
N GLU A 134 17.55 7.88 -15.37
CA GLU A 134 17.41 8.20 -13.94
C GLU A 134 17.45 6.95 -13.04
N GLY A 135 17.41 5.77 -13.64
CA GLY A 135 17.67 4.51 -12.99
C GLY A 135 16.46 3.76 -12.47
N ILE A 136 15.27 4.07 -12.97
CA ILE A 136 14.03 3.45 -12.48
C ILE A 136 14.02 1.92 -12.63
N LYS A 137 14.68 1.39 -13.67
CA LYS A 137 14.80 -0.05 -13.93
C LYS A 137 15.79 -0.76 -12.99
N GLN A 138 16.65 -0.01 -12.29
CA GLN A 138 17.54 -0.58 -11.28
C GLN A 138 16.88 -0.64 -9.90
N ALA A 139 15.70 -0.01 -9.73
CA ALA A 139 14.94 -0.15 -8.50
C ALA A 139 14.15 -1.46 -8.52
N ARG A 140 14.25 -2.23 -7.45
CA ARG A 140 13.44 -3.43 -7.22
C ARG A 140 12.01 -3.02 -6.91
N ALA A 141 11.07 -3.50 -7.71
CA ALA A 141 9.65 -3.26 -7.47
C ALA A 141 9.16 -4.08 -6.27
N ILE A 142 8.52 -3.44 -5.30
CA ILE A 142 7.82 -4.11 -4.21
C ILE A 142 6.34 -3.76 -4.30
N THR A 143 5.47 -4.76 -4.40
CA THR A 143 4.03 -4.55 -4.51
C THR A 143 3.38 -4.68 -3.13
N VAL A 144 2.69 -3.64 -2.66
CA VAL A 144 2.00 -3.61 -1.38
C VAL A 144 0.50 -3.57 -1.64
N LEU A 145 -0.18 -4.69 -1.38
CA LEU A 145 -1.62 -4.80 -1.57
C LEU A 145 -2.35 -4.50 -0.26
N ILE A 146 -3.33 -3.62 -0.33
CA ILE A 146 -4.20 -3.28 0.80
C ILE A 146 -5.63 -3.71 0.45
N THR A 147 -6.24 -4.51 1.31
CA THR A 147 -7.60 -5.00 1.07
C THR A 147 -8.43 -5.14 2.34
N THR A 148 -9.74 -4.94 2.21
CA THR A 148 -10.71 -5.24 3.28
C THR A 148 -11.17 -6.69 3.31
N ALA A 149 -10.67 -7.54 2.40
CA ALA A 149 -10.97 -8.96 2.43
C ALA A 149 -10.61 -9.55 3.81
N ASP A 150 -11.51 -10.37 4.33
CA ASP A 150 -11.25 -11.19 5.51
C ASP A 150 -10.94 -12.62 5.03
N MET A 151 -9.97 -13.26 5.69
CA MET A 151 -9.52 -14.61 5.34
C MET A 151 -9.75 -15.54 6.52
N SER A 152 -10.09 -16.80 6.24
CA SER A 152 -10.01 -17.85 7.27
C SER A 152 -8.55 -18.14 7.62
N ASP A 153 -8.32 -18.69 8.82
CA ASP A 153 -6.96 -19.03 9.27
C ASP A 153 -6.32 -20.09 8.37
N ASP A 154 -7.11 -21.02 7.82
CA ASP A 154 -6.64 -22.02 6.87
C ASP A 154 -6.22 -21.39 5.53
N ALA A 155 -6.97 -20.40 5.04
CA ALA A 155 -6.60 -19.67 3.83
C ALA A 155 -5.32 -18.85 4.06
N LEU A 156 -5.19 -18.23 5.22
CA LEU A 156 -4.00 -17.49 5.62
C LEU A 156 -2.77 -18.41 5.66
N ARG A 157 -2.84 -19.57 6.32
CA ARG A 157 -1.73 -20.53 6.38
C ARG A 157 -1.28 -21.01 5.00
N LYS A 158 -2.23 -21.29 4.11
CA LYS A 158 -1.93 -21.66 2.72
C LYS A 158 -1.24 -20.52 1.98
N LEU A 159 -1.74 -19.30 2.17
CA LEU A 159 -1.16 -18.11 1.55
C LEU A 159 0.26 -17.86 2.05
N GLU A 160 0.52 -17.95 3.35
CA GLU A 160 1.86 -17.77 3.94
C GLU A 160 2.88 -18.77 3.37
N SER A 161 2.48 -20.03 3.15
CA SER A 161 3.37 -21.06 2.61
C SER A 161 3.77 -20.86 1.14
N SER A 162 3.02 -20.05 0.40
CA SER A 162 3.19 -19.82 -1.04
C SER A 162 3.26 -18.34 -1.39
N PHE A 163 3.57 -17.51 -0.39
CA PHE A 163 3.49 -16.06 -0.55
C PHE A 163 4.52 -15.60 -1.59
N PRO A 164 4.12 -14.82 -2.62
CA PRO A 164 5.05 -14.35 -3.64
C PRO A 164 6.20 -13.51 -3.06
N ASP A 165 7.38 -13.63 -3.65
CA ASP A 165 8.48 -12.72 -3.38
C ASP A 165 8.10 -11.28 -3.77
N ASP A 166 8.77 -10.30 -3.17
CA ASP A 166 8.59 -8.87 -3.48
C ASP A 166 7.15 -8.33 -3.37
N CYS A 167 6.34 -9.03 -2.58
CA CYS A 167 4.96 -8.67 -2.30
C CYS A 167 4.77 -8.49 -0.80
N LEU A 168 3.86 -7.59 -0.45
CA LEU A 168 3.34 -7.40 0.90
C LEU A 168 1.82 -7.34 0.84
N LEU A 169 1.16 -7.89 1.85
CA LEU A 169 -0.29 -7.88 1.97
C LEU A 169 -0.70 -7.33 3.33
N ILE A 170 -1.49 -6.26 3.30
CA ILE A 170 -2.20 -5.71 4.45
C ILE A 170 -3.68 -5.99 4.23
N TYR A 171 -4.22 -6.87 5.07
CA TYR A 171 -5.63 -7.27 5.00
C TYR A 171 -6.35 -6.85 6.27
N ARG A 172 -7.68 -6.94 6.25
CA ARG A 172 -8.58 -6.40 7.28
C ARG A 172 -8.12 -6.62 8.73
N ARG A 173 -7.71 -7.86 9.09
CA ARG A 173 -7.32 -8.17 10.48
C ARG A 173 -6.03 -7.48 10.94
N THR A 174 -5.23 -6.98 10.00
CA THR A 174 -3.96 -6.31 10.26
C THR A 174 -4.06 -4.78 10.26
N PHE A 175 -5.24 -4.21 9.93
CA PHE A 175 -5.43 -2.76 9.85
C PHE A 175 -5.13 -2.03 11.16
N ASN A 176 -5.45 -2.63 12.32
CA ASN A 176 -5.10 -2.04 13.61
C ASN A 176 -3.57 -1.94 13.82
N LYS A 177 -2.81 -2.90 13.29
CA LYS A 177 -1.34 -2.86 13.34
C LYS A 177 -0.79 -1.83 12.36
N PHE A 178 -1.35 -1.78 11.16
CA PHE A 178 -0.86 -0.92 10.09
C PHE A 178 -1.26 0.55 10.25
N PHE A 179 -2.55 0.84 10.36
CA PHE A 179 -3.09 2.20 10.45
C PHE A 179 -3.16 2.72 11.90
N GLY A 180 -3.02 1.83 12.89
CA GLY A 180 -3.34 2.13 14.28
C GLY A 180 -4.85 2.12 14.55
N ASN A 181 -5.22 2.01 15.83
CA ASN A 181 -6.61 1.84 16.26
C ASN A 181 -7.56 2.98 15.86
N ALA A 182 -7.03 4.20 15.65
CA ALA A 182 -7.86 5.37 15.30
C ALA A 182 -8.26 5.42 13.82
N PHE A 183 -7.43 4.84 12.93
CA PHE A 183 -7.60 4.93 11.48
C PHE A 183 -8.07 3.62 10.83
N SER A 184 -8.00 2.50 11.55
CA SER A 184 -8.47 1.21 11.07
C SER A 184 -9.97 1.17 10.78
N VAL A 185 -10.78 1.87 11.59
CA VAL A 185 -12.23 1.96 11.43
C VAL A 185 -12.58 2.78 10.18
N PRO A 186 -12.15 4.06 10.02
CA PRO A 186 -12.32 4.81 8.77
C PRO A 186 -11.84 4.09 7.49
N MET A 187 -10.70 3.40 7.51
CA MET A 187 -10.20 2.68 6.34
C MET A 187 -11.02 1.43 6.01
N ALA A 188 -11.45 0.68 7.03
CA ALA A 188 -12.41 -0.41 6.83
C ALA A 188 -13.74 0.10 6.25
N LEU A 189 -14.16 1.31 6.63
CA LEU A 189 -15.39 1.96 6.15
C LEU A 189 -15.28 2.51 4.72
N ALA A 190 -14.18 3.23 4.40
CA ALA A 190 -13.96 3.87 3.10
C ALA A 190 -13.84 2.87 1.94
N VAL A 191 -13.30 1.68 2.22
CA VAL A 191 -13.16 0.62 1.22
C VAL A 191 -14.49 -0.12 0.98
N SER A 192 -15.41 -0.13 1.94
CA SER A 192 -16.77 -0.66 1.75
C SER A 192 -17.70 0.33 1.05
N LYS A 193 -17.44 0.69 -0.21
CA LYS A 193 -18.28 1.66 -0.96
C LYS A 193 -19.74 1.23 -1.24
N ASP A 194 -20.24 0.14 -0.65
CA ASP A 194 -21.52 -0.49 -0.99
C ASP A 194 -22.60 -0.33 0.12
N LEU A 195 -22.43 0.66 1.00
CA LEU A 195 -23.40 0.97 2.06
C LEU A 195 -23.76 2.46 2.07
N ASN A 196 -25.06 2.75 2.18
CA ASN A 196 -25.52 4.07 2.60
C ASN A 196 -25.40 4.12 4.13
N TRP A 197 -24.32 4.74 4.61
CA TRP A 197 -23.95 4.76 6.02
C TRP A 197 -24.95 5.54 6.88
N ASN A 198 -25.63 6.54 6.32
CA ASN A 198 -26.63 7.34 7.03
C ASN A 198 -27.90 6.56 7.40
N ILE A 199 -28.03 5.31 6.93
CA ILE A 199 -29.16 4.42 7.21
C ILE A 199 -28.73 3.04 7.74
N THR A 200 -27.45 2.85 8.11
CA THR A 200 -26.94 1.55 8.56
C THR A 200 -27.17 1.29 10.04
N THR A 201 -27.29 0.01 10.42
CA THR A 201 -27.49 -0.41 11.82
C THR A 201 -26.26 -1.09 12.40
N GLN A 202 -26.15 -1.10 13.73
CA GLN A 202 -25.07 -1.81 14.44
C GLN A 202 -25.00 -3.29 14.03
N GLU A 203 -26.16 -3.92 13.80
CA GLU A 203 -26.23 -5.31 13.35
C GLU A 203 -25.69 -5.48 11.93
N THR A 204 -25.99 -4.56 11.01
CA THR A 204 -25.43 -4.56 9.65
C THR A 204 -23.91 -4.36 9.67
N LEU A 205 -23.42 -3.45 10.52
CA LEU A 205 -21.99 -3.20 10.72
C LEU A 205 -21.26 -4.44 11.25
N LYS A 206 -21.86 -5.14 12.19
CA LYS A 206 -21.30 -6.36 12.79
C LYS A 206 -21.39 -7.57 11.87
N LYS A 207 -22.54 -7.81 11.23
CA LYS A 207 -22.77 -9.01 10.42
C LYS A 207 -22.18 -8.91 9.02
N LYS A 208 -22.45 -7.81 8.32
CA LYS A 208 -22.03 -7.62 6.92
C LYS A 208 -20.58 -7.16 6.83
N HIS A 209 -20.18 -6.28 7.75
CA HIS A 209 -18.84 -5.69 7.76
C HIS A 209 -17.97 -6.20 8.89
N ARG A 210 -18.34 -7.23 9.66
CA ARG A 210 -17.49 -7.87 10.69
C ARG A 210 -16.80 -6.88 11.64
N LEU A 211 -17.44 -5.77 11.97
CA LEU A 211 -16.92 -4.78 12.92
C LEU A 211 -17.13 -5.27 14.36
N GLY A 212 -16.18 -4.94 15.24
CA GLY A 212 -16.35 -5.13 16.68
C GLY A 212 -17.33 -4.11 17.28
N ASP A 213 -17.85 -4.38 18.48
CA ASP A 213 -18.86 -3.52 19.12
C ASP A 213 -18.42 -2.06 19.25
N LYS A 214 -17.19 -1.83 19.71
CA LYS A 214 -16.62 -0.48 19.86
C LYS A 214 -16.48 0.24 18.51
N GLU A 215 -16.16 -0.50 17.46
CA GLU A 215 -15.96 0.06 16.12
C GLU A 215 -17.32 0.42 15.50
N ALA A 216 -18.32 -0.45 15.65
CA ALA A 216 -19.68 -0.19 15.21
C ALA A 216 -20.29 1.01 15.94
N ASP A 217 -20.07 1.15 17.25
CA ASP A 217 -20.54 2.29 18.04
C ASP A 217 -19.89 3.61 17.60
N GLN A 218 -18.60 3.57 17.28
CA GLN A 218 -17.87 4.73 16.78
C GLN A 218 -18.42 5.21 15.42
N VAL A 219 -18.80 4.27 14.54
CA VAL A 219 -19.42 4.57 13.24
C VAL A 219 -20.77 5.23 13.43
N LEU A 220 -21.62 4.64 14.28
CA LEU A 220 -22.98 5.14 14.47
C LEU A 220 -23.01 6.52 15.13
N LYS A 221 -22.08 6.79 16.05
CA LYS A 221 -21.98 8.09 16.74
C LYS A 221 -21.57 9.24 15.82
N ASN A 222 -20.88 8.96 14.72
CA ASN A 222 -20.35 9.98 13.83
C ASN A 222 -21.23 10.20 12.58
N MET A 223 -22.43 9.62 12.55
CA MET A 223 -23.42 9.90 11.52
C MET A 223 -24.07 11.28 11.73
N PRO A 224 -24.45 11.99 10.65
CA PRO A 224 -24.35 11.59 9.25
C PRO A 224 -22.98 11.89 8.63
N TYR A 225 -22.55 11.01 7.72
CA TYR A 225 -21.38 11.22 6.88
C TYR A 225 -21.78 11.94 5.58
N ARG A 226 -20.95 12.89 5.13
CA ARG A 226 -21.07 13.48 3.80
C ARG A 226 -20.57 12.46 2.77
N SER A 227 -21.31 12.27 1.68
CA SER A 227 -20.77 11.64 0.48
C SER A 227 -19.87 12.64 -0.22
N GLU A 228 -18.60 12.29 -0.43
CA GLU A 228 -17.79 12.89 -1.49
C GLU A 228 -18.08 12.19 -2.82
#